data_AF-A0A7C6U917-F1
#
_entry.id   AF-A0A7C6U917-F1
#
_cell.length_a   1.000
_cell.length_b   1.000
_cell.length_c   1.000
_cell.angle_alpha   90.00
_cell.angle_beta   90.00
_cell.angle_gamma   90.00
#
_symmetry.space_group_name_H-M   'P 1'
#
loop_
_entity.id
_entity.type
_entity.pdbx_description
1 polymer ?
#
loop_
_entity_poly.entity_id
_entity_poly.type
_entity_poly.pdbx_seq_one_letter_code
_entity_poly.pdbx_strand_id
1 'polypeptide(L)'
;MPSTSRPSAGGSRGPIPRLPVLSPARGPAAVAAYLRVHLYGAAVGRSLLDRCIRAVDPTDRALLTPMREQFDDEIDVAHQLLARLTMIGTPGRRLVRLSSRVGLAALPAGPWVVDPLTRLGALEALRTLVVAKRSMWEILADSWVAGAAPDGDDGEAGDLTARDIFLGLAEQAATQEEVLEALRRVYGLAAFG
;
A
#
# COMPACT_ATOMS: atom_id res chain seq x y z
N MET A 1 44.97 -3.86 -63.01
CA MET A 1 44.50 -2.70 -62.22
C MET A 1 43.15 -3.05 -61.62
N PRO A 2 42.98 -3.06 -60.28
CA PRO A 2 41.69 -3.33 -59.66
C PRO A 2 40.86 -2.04 -59.54
N SER A 3 39.60 -2.10 -59.97
CA SER A 3 38.60 -1.04 -59.74
C SER A 3 38.16 -1.02 -58.29
N THR A 4 38.28 0.15 -57.67
CA THR A 4 37.74 0.49 -56.35
C THR A 4 36.22 0.64 -56.43
N SER A 5 35.49 -0.26 -55.76
CA SER A 5 34.06 -0.06 -55.47
C SER A 5 33.91 0.45 -54.04
N ARG A 6 33.39 1.67 -53.92
CA ARG A 6 33.06 2.38 -52.68
C ARG A 6 31.76 1.80 -52.08
N PRO A 7 31.68 1.46 -50.78
CA PRO A 7 30.39 1.14 -50.18
C PRO A 7 29.61 2.44 -49.97
N SER A 8 28.42 2.51 -50.57
CA SER A 8 27.43 3.54 -50.31
C SER A 8 26.82 3.33 -48.92
N ALA A 9 26.79 4.40 -48.12
CA ALA A 9 26.14 4.43 -46.82
C ALA A 9 24.62 4.37 -46.98
N GLY A 10 24.06 3.16 -46.93
CA GLY A 10 22.62 2.94 -46.80
C GLY A 10 22.26 2.68 -45.34
N GLY A 11 22.19 3.73 -44.53
CA GLY A 11 21.71 3.65 -43.15
C GLY A 11 20.19 3.41 -43.13
N SER A 12 19.76 2.15 -43.12
CA SER A 12 18.38 1.80 -42.80
C SER A 12 18.14 2.06 -41.30
N ARG A 13 17.54 3.21 -40.99
CA ARG A 13 16.88 3.42 -39.69
C ARG A 13 15.77 2.39 -39.57
N GLY A 14 16.02 1.32 -38.82
CA GLY A 14 14.97 0.38 -38.43
C GLY A 14 13.83 1.11 -37.71
N PRO A 15 12.59 0.60 -37.78
CA PRO A 15 11.48 1.20 -37.07
C PRO A 15 11.79 1.20 -35.57
N ILE A 16 11.81 2.39 -34.97
CA ILE A 16 11.92 2.56 -33.52
C ILE A 16 10.75 1.76 -32.91
N PRO A 17 11.00 0.74 -32.06
CA PRO A 17 9.93 0.06 -31.37
C PRO A 17 9.20 1.12 -30.54
N ARG A 18 7.95 1.39 -30.90
CA ARG A 18 7.04 2.17 -30.06
C ARG A 18 6.84 1.34 -28.82
N LEU A 19 7.60 1.65 -27.77
CA LEU A 19 7.30 1.15 -26.44
C LEU A 19 5.85 1.53 -26.17
N PRO A 20 4.97 0.57 -25.81
CA PRO A 20 3.61 0.92 -25.46
C PRO A 20 3.70 1.97 -24.35
N VAL A 21 3.14 3.14 -24.61
CA VAL A 21 2.91 4.13 -23.55
C VAL A 21 2.01 3.39 -22.57
N LEU A 22 2.59 2.94 -21.46
CA LEU A 22 1.86 2.34 -20.36
C LEU A 22 0.95 3.45 -19.84
N SER A 23 -0.27 3.52 -20.38
CA SER A 23 -1.32 4.30 -19.75
C SER A 23 -1.41 3.80 -18.32
N PRO A 24 -1.48 4.69 -17.32
CA PRO A 24 -1.67 4.27 -15.93
C PRO A 24 -2.79 3.26 -15.93
N ALA A 25 -2.54 2.05 -15.41
CA ALA A 25 -3.57 1.03 -15.33
C ALA A 25 -4.68 1.63 -14.46
N ARG A 26 -5.79 2.01 -15.09
CA ARG A 26 -6.99 2.55 -14.43
C ARG A 26 -8.03 1.44 -14.37
N GLY A 27 -8.90 1.53 -13.37
CA GLY A 27 -10.04 0.62 -13.23
C GLY A 27 -9.74 -0.67 -12.44
N PRO A 28 -10.71 -1.62 -12.43
CA PRO A 28 -10.78 -2.72 -11.46
C PRO A 28 -9.54 -3.61 -11.35
N ALA A 29 -8.86 -3.88 -12.47
CA ALA A 29 -7.67 -4.76 -12.48
C ALA A 29 -6.46 -4.12 -11.77
N ALA A 30 -6.27 -2.81 -11.92
CA ALA A 30 -5.18 -2.09 -11.27
C ALA A 30 -5.42 -1.98 -9.77
N VAL A 31 -6.68 -1.71 -9.38
CA VAL A 31 -7.10 -1.70 -7.98
C VAL A 31 -6.93 -3.09 -7.36
N ALA A 32 -7.32 -4.16 -8.04
CA ALA A 32 -7.10 -5.52 -7.55
C ALA A 32 -5.61 -5.88 -7.43
N ALA A 33 -4.75 -5.41 -8.35
CA ALA A 33 -3.30 -5.59 -8.24
C ALA A 33 -2.75 -4.84 -7.01
N TYR A 34 -3.16 -3.59 -6.81
CA TYR A 34 -2.79 -2.79 -5.64
C TYR A 34 -3.25 -3.47 -4.34
N LEU A 35 -4.53 -3.85 -4.23
CA LEU A 35 -5.07 -4.43 -3.00
C LEU A 35 -4.31 -5.69 -2.56
N ARG A 36 -3.83 -6.51 -3.51
CA ARG A 36 -2.97 -7.67 -3.19
C ARG A 36 -1.65 -7.26 -2.53
N VAL A 37 -1.00 -6.22 -3.05
CA VAL A 37 0.25 -5.69 -2.48
C VAL A 37 -0.03 -5.01 -1.14
N HIS A 38 -1.11 -4.24 -1.08
CA HIS A 38 -1.55 -3.54 0.13
C HIS A 38 -1.78 -4.53 1.28
N LEU A 39 -2.50 -5.63 1.06
CA LEU A 39 -2.76 -6.63 2.11
C LEU A 39 -1.47 -7.21 2.71
N TYR A 40 -0.41 -7.38 1.91
CA TYR A 40 0.90 -7.75 2.44
C TYR A 40 1.51 -6.63 3.29
N GLY A 41 1.49 -5.39 2.79
CA GLY A 41 1.96 -4.21 3.52
C GLY A 41 1.21 -3.97 4.83
N ALA A 42 -0.10 -4.16 4.85
CA ALA A 42 -0.96 -4.01 6.02
C ALA A 42 -0.64 -5.05 7.10
N ALA A 43 -0.39 -6.31 6.73
CA ALA A 43 0.04 -7.34 7.67
C ALA A 43 1.42 -7.02 8.31
N VAL A 44 2.34 -6.47 7.51
CA VAL A 44 3.64 -5.98 8.01
C VAL A 44 3.43 -4.79 8.95
N GLY A 45 2.60 -3.81 8.57
CA GLY A 45 2.26 -2.65 9.38
C GLY A 45 1.62 -3.04 10.72
N ARG A 46 0.70 -4.00 10.71
CA ARG A 46 0.07 -4.55 11.92
C ARG A 46 1.08 -5.19 12.87
N SER A 47 2.05 -5.92 12.32
CA SER A 47 3.15 -6.52 13.10
C SER A 47 4.10 -5.46 13.66
N LEU A 48 4.34 -4.39 12.90
CA LEU A 48 5.16 -3.26 13.34
C LEU A 48 4.47 -2.44 14.44
N LEU A 49 3.15 -2.26 14.35
CA LEU A 49 2.34 -1.66 15.40
C LEU A 49 2.47 -2.42 16.72
N ASP A 50 2.39 -3.75 16.70
CA ASP A 50 2.59 -4.56 17.91
C ASP A 50 3.99 -4.44 18.50
N ARG A 51 5.01 -4.15 17.67
CA ARG A 51 6.35 -3.84 18.15
C ARG A 51 6.38 -2.46 18.79
N CYS A 52 5.78 -1.45 18.16
CA CYS A 52 5.68 -0.09 18.71
C CYS A 52 4.96 -0.09 20.07
N ILE A 53 3.82 -0.79 20.20
CA ILE A 53 3.08 -0.88 21.46
C ILE A 53 3.94 -1.52 22.58
N ARG A 54 4.77 -2.50 22.26
CA ARG A 54 5.70 -3.10 23.25
C ARG A 54 6.86 -2.19 23.60
N ALA A 55 7.29 -1.38 22.64
CA ALA A 55 8.43 -0.47 22.72
C ALA A 55 8.13 0.82 23.49
N VAL A 56 6.91 1.35 23.44
CA VAL A 56 6.56 2.61 24.11
C VAL A 56 6.22 2.43 25.59
N ASP A 57 6.30 3.54 26.32
CA ASP A 57 5.95 3.63 27.73
C ASP A 57 4.46 3.32 27.96
N PRO A 58 4.07 2.78 29.12
CA PRO A 58 2.70 2.33 29.39
C PRO A 58 1.62 3.36 29.09
N THR A 59 1.87 4.63 29.38
CA THR A 59 0.93 5.73 29.11
C THR A 59 0.65 5.88 27.61
N ASP A 60 1.68 5.78 26.78
CA ASP A 60 1.56 5.95 25.32
C ASP A 60 0.98 4.71 24.62
N ARG A 61 1.05 3.53 25.27
CA ARG A 61 0.41 2.31 24.75
C ARG A 61 -1.09 2.48 24.55
N ALA A 62 -1.73 3.27 25.41
CA ALA A 62 -3.16 3.55 25.31
C ALA A 62 -3.52 4.31 24.02
N LEU A 63 -2.59 5.10 23.48
CA LEU A 63 -2.78 5.84 22.22
C LEU A 63 -2.63 4.95 20.99
N LEU A 64 -1.71 3.97 21.05
CA LEU A 64 -1.44 3.06 19.94
C LEU A 64 -2.36 1.83 19.90
N THR A 65 -2.90 1.40 21.04
CA THR A 65 -3.72 0.18 21.13
C THR A 65 -4.97 0.22 20.24
N PRO A 66 -5.75 1.33 20.17
CA PRO A 66 -6.92 1.42 19.29
C PRO A 66 -6.59 1.25 17.80
N MET A 67 -5.35 1.54 17.39
CA MET A 67 -4.93 1.36 15.99
C MET A 67 -4.93 -0.11 15.56
N ARG A 68 -4.94 -1.07 16.49
CA ARG A 68 -5.01 -2.49 16.15
C ARG A 68 -6.28 -2.80 15.38
N GLU A 69 -7.41 -2.41 15.97
CA GLU A 69 -8.73 -2.61 15.37
C GLU A 69 -8.82 -1.88 14.03
N GLN A 70 -8.31 -0.64 13.94
CA GLN A 70 -8.28 0.11 12.69
C GLN A 70 -7.48 -0.57 11.57
N PHE A 71 -6.32 -1.17 11.88
CA PHE A 71 -5.54 -1.94 10.91
C PHE A 71 -6.26 -3.24 10.52
N ASP A 72 -6.88 -3.92 11.50
CA ASP A 72 -7.61 -5.17 11.26
C ASP A 72 -8.85 -4.90 10.38
N ASP A 73 -9.61 -3.84 10.65
CA ASP A 73 -10.74 -3.37 9.84
C ASP A 73 -10.32 -2.99 8.42
N GLU A 74 -9.19 -2.28 8.26
CA GLU A 74 -8.64 -1.93 6.95
C GLU A 74 -8.28 -3.18 6.13
N ILE A 75 -7.66 -4.18 6.77
CA ILE A 75 -7.35 -5.47 6.13
C ILE A 75 -8.63 -6.17 5.67
N ASP A 76 -9.67 -6.19 6.52
CA ASP A 76 -10.95 -6.82 6.20
C ASP A 76 -11.67 -6.10 5.05
N VAL A 77 -11.71 -4.76 5.06
CA VAL A 77 -12.25 -3.95 3.96
C VAL A 77 -11.49 -4.22 2.66
N ALA A 78 -10.16 -4.21 2.69
CA ALA A 78 -9.34 -4.48 1.51
C ALA A 78 -9.57 -5.91 0.96
N HIS A 79 -9.74 -6.90 1.84
CA HIS A 79 -10.11 -8.26 1.45
C HIS A 79 -11.49 -8.33 0.78
N GLN A 80 -12.49 -7.68 1.35
CA GLN A 80 -13.84 -7.64 0.80
C GLN A 80 -13.87 -6.96 -0.58
N LEU A 81 -13.17 -5.83 -0.73
CA LEU A 81 -13.04 -5.14 -2.01
C LEU A 81 -12.34 -6.02 -3.05
N LEU A 82 -11.22 -6.66 -2.69
CA LEU A 82 -10.52 -7.56 -3.60
C LEU A 82 -11.39 -8.75 -4.03
N ALA A 83 -12.18 -9.31 -3.12
CA ALA A 83 -13.09 -10.41 -3.42
C ALA A 83 -14.17 -10.00 -4.43
N ARG A 84 -14.74 -8.79 -4.28
CA ARG A 84 -15.71 -8.22 -5.23
C ARG A 84 -15.09 -7.99 -6.61
N LEU A 85 -13.87 -7.46 -6.67
CA LEU A 85 -13.18 -7.13 -7.94
C LEU A 85 -12.66 -8.35 -8.72
N THR A 86 -12.55 -9.52 -8.08
CA THR A 86 -11.92 -10.72 -8.67
C THR A 86 -12.91 -11.82 -9.06
N MET A 87 -14.23 -11.55 -9.04
CA MET A 87 -15.27 -12.57 -9.29
C MET A 87 -15.35 -13.14 -10.72
N ILE A 88 -14.50 -12.73 -11.66
CA ILE A 88 -14.44 -13.35 -13.00
C ILE A 88 -12.98 -13.78 -13.31
N GLY A 89 -12.73 -15.10 -13.24
CA GLY A 89 -11.75 -15.76 -14.10
C GLY A 89 -10.24 -15.63 -13.81
N THR A 90 -9.77 -15.30 -12.60
CA THR A 90 -8.32 -15.35 -12.30
C THR A 90 -7.95 -16.30 -11.15
N PRO A 91 -6.81 -17.02 -11.24
CA PRO A 91 -6.37 -18.02 -10.25
C PRO A 91 -5.81 -17.37 -8.97
N GLY A 92 -6.63 -16.54 -8.30
CA GLY A 92 -6.22 -15.75 -7.14
C GLY A 92 -6.57 -16.36 -5.78
N ARG A 93 -7.56 -17.25 -5.72
CA ARG A 93 -8.10 -17.76 -4.44
C ARG A 93 -7.08 -18.54 -3.59
N ARG A 94 -6.07 -19.18 -4.20
CA ARG A 94 -5.01 -19.91 -3.45
C ARG A 94 -3.86 -19.02 -2.99
N LEU A 95 -3.54 -17.94 -3.71
CA LEU A 95 -2.46 -17.00 -3.37
C LEU A 95 -2.81 -16.08 -2.19
N VAL A 96 -4.08 -15.68 -2.09
CA VAL A 96 -4.58 -14.88 -0.95
C VAL A 96 -4.53 -15.66 0.36
N ARG A 97 -4.67 -16.99 0.30
CA ARG A 97 -4.62 -17.87 1.48
C ARG A 97 -3.21 -18.23 1.94
N LEU A 98 -2.20 -18.06 1.08
CA LEU A 98 -0.80 -18.28 1.44
C LEU A 98 -0.15 -17.01 2.04
N SER A 99 -0.51 -15.83 1.56
CA SER A 99 0.09 -14.56 2.00
C SER A 99 -0.22 -14.22 3.46
N SER A 100 -1.40 -14.58 3.96
CA SER A 100 -1.77 -14.43 5.38
C SER A 100 -0.98 -15.35 6.33
N ARG A 101 -0.32 -16.41 5.84
CA ARG A 101 0.54 -17.30 6.65
C ARG A 101 2.04 -16.97 6.57
N VAL A 102 2.46 -16.13 5.62
CA VAL A 102 3.90 -15.86 5.36
C VAL A 102 4.42 -14.62 6.13
N GLY A 103 3.57 -13.94 6.92
CA GLY A 103 3.90 -12.67 7.57
C GLY A 103 4.90 -12.66 8.73
N LEU A 104 5.56 -13.76 9.12
CA LEU A 104 6.26 -13.82 10.42
C LEU A 104 7.68 -14.41 10.40
N ALA A 105 8.55 -14.03 9.44
CA ALA A 105 9.95 -14.48 9.49
C ALA A 105 11.04 -13.44 9.16
N ALA A 106 10.71 -12.19 8.80
CA ALA A 106 11.71 -11.30 8.19
C ALA A 106 12.21 -10.13 9.04
N LEU A 107 11.88 -10.04 10.34
CA LEU A 107 12.46 -9.00 11.19
C LEU A 107 12.82 -9.56 12.56
N PRO A 108 14.12 -9.55 12.95
CA PRO A 108 14.60 -10.20 14.17
C PRO A 108 13.84 -9.68 15.39
N ALA A 109 13.12 -10.59 16.06
CA ALA A 109 12.56 -10.36 17.39
C ALA A 109 13.67 -10.55 18.43
N GLY A 110 14.65 -9.64 18.42
CA GLY A 110 15.64 -9.53 19.49
C GLY A 110 15.10 -8.74 20.70
N PRO A 111 15.87 -8.64 21.80
CA PRO A 111 15.49 -7.86 22.98
C PRO A 111 15.67 -6.35 22.71
N TRP A 112 14.81 -5.77 21.87
CA TRP A 112 14.93 -4.39 21.36
C TRP A 112 14.12 -3.34 22.14
N VAL A 113 13.63 -3.68 23.33
CA VAL A 113 12.61 -2.87 24.02
C VAL A 113 13.23 -1.70 24.83
N VAL A 114 14.54 -1.68 25.05
CA VAL A 114 15.18 -0.69 25.95
C VAL A 114 15.83 0.47 25.22
N ASP A 115 16.33 0.27 23.99
CA ASP A 115 17.12 1.28 23.27
C ASP A 115 16.25 2.43 22.69
N PRO A 116 16.46 3.70 23.10
CA PRO A 116 15.66 4.84 22.63
C PRO A 116 15.67 5.03 21.11
N LEU A 117 16.81 4.79 20.44
CA LEU A 117 16.92 4.95 18.98
C LEU A 117 16.10 3.90 18.25
N THR A 118 16.10 2.66 18.74
CA THR A 118 15.28 1.60 18.16
C THR A 118 13.78 1.88 18.31
N ARG A 119 13.36 2.40 19.46
CA ARG A 119 11.96 2.80 19.70
C ARG A 119 11.52 3.89 18.73
N LEU A 120 12.35 4.92 18.57
CA LEU A 120 12.11 6.00 17.62
C LEU A 120 12.10 5.49 16.16
N GLY A 121 13.04 4.61 15.80
CA GLY A 121 13.11 4.01 14.47
C GLY A 121 11.87 3.18 14.13
N ALA A 122 11.32 2.44 15.10
CA ALA A 122 10.08 1.68 14.92
C ALA A 122 8.87 2.61 14.70
N LEU A 123 8.76 3.69 15.48
CA LEU A 123 7.70 4.69 15.31
C LEU A 123 7.78 5.39 13.95
N GLU A 124 8.98 5.78 13.51
CA GLU A 124 9.15 6.43 12.20
C GLU A 124 8.88 5.49 11.03
N ALA A 125 9.29 4.22 11.14
CA ALA A 125 8.95 3.21 10.15
C ALA A 125 7.43 3.00 10.05
N LEU A 126 6.73 2.95 11.18
CA LEU A 126 5.27 2.82 11.19
C LEU A 126 4.60 4.06 10.61
N ARG A 127 5.05 5.26 10.98
CA ARG A 127 4.55 6.51 10.42
C ARG A 127 4.73 6.58 8.90
N THR A 128 5.91 6.23 8.41
CA THR A 128 6.21 6.19 6.96
C THR A 128 5.25 5.25 6.24
N LEU A 129 4.96 4.08 6.82
CA LEU A 129 4.02 3.12 6.24
C LEU A 129 2.59 3.69 6.22
N VAL A 130 2.16 4.34 7.31
CA VAL A 130 0.85 5.01 7.41
C VAL A 130 0.71 6.14 6.37
N VAL A 131 1.72 6.98 6.21
CA VAL A 131 1.76 8.04 5.18
C VAL A 131 1.66 7.45 3.77
N ALA A 132 2.41 6.38 3.50
CA ALA A 132 2.41 5.71 2.21
C ALA A 132 1.04 5.10 1.88
N LYS A 133 0.39 4.41 2.83
CA LYS A 133 -0.96 3.87 2.60
C LYS A 133 -2.00 4.97 2.42
N ARG A 134 -1.91 6.07 3.18
CA ARG A 134 -2.81 7.23 3.06
C ARG A 134 -2.77 7.81 1.65
N SER A 135 -1.57 8.13 1.18
CA SER A 135 -1.34 8.65 -0.17
C SER A 135 -1.91 7.71 -1.22
N MET A 136 -1.78 6.40 -1.00
CA MET A 136 -2.33 5.43 -1.94
C MET A 136 -3.85 5.34 -1.90
N TRP A 137 -4.48 5.45 -0.74
CA TRP A 137 -5.94 5.52 -0.63
C TRP A 137 -6.50 6.76 -1.32
N GLU A 138 -5.85 7.91 -1.16
CA GLU A 138 -6.18 9.15 -1.87
C GLU A 138 -6.05 8.96 -3.39
N ILE A 139 -4.92 8.41 -3.86
CA ILE A 139 -4.71 8.11 -5.30
C ILE A 139 -5.78 7.15 -5.83
N LEU A 140 -6.16 6.12 -5.06
CA LEU A 140 -7.22 5.19 -5.47
C LEU A 140 -8.58 5.87 -5.53
N ALA A 141 -8.90 6.75 -4.58
CA ALA A 141 -10.14 7.53 -4.60
C ALA A 141 -10.21 8.44 -5.84
N ASP A 142 -9.10 9.08 -6.20
CA ASP A 142 -9.01 9.99 -7.35
C ASP A 142 -8.96 9.26 -8.69
N SER A 143 -8.34 8.08 -8.72
CA SER A 143 -8.19 7.27 -9.94
C SER A 143 -9.32 6.27 -10.16
N TRP A 144 -10.26 6.15 -9.21
CA TRP A 144 -11.43 5.31 -9.37
C TRP A 144 -12.31 5.85 -10.49
N VAL A 145 -12.19 5.21 -11.66
CA VAL A 145 -13.14 5.37 -12.75
C VAL A 145 -14.14 4.25 -12.57
N ALA A 146 -15.34 4.62 -12.12
CA ALA A 146 -16.56 3.84 -12.26
C ALA A 146 -16.54 3.13 -13.61
N GLY A 147 -16.45 1.80 -13.60
CA GLY A 147 -16.55 1.05 -14.83
C GLY A 147 -18.00 1.14 -15.27
N ALA A 148 -18.31 2.01 -16.23
CA ALA A 148 -19.60 1.98 -16.92
C ALA A 148 -19.83 0.54 -17.40
N ALA A 149 -20.76 -0.15 -16.75
CA ALA A 149 -21.24 -1.42 -17.26
C ALA A 149 -21.85 -1.14 -18.65
N PRO A 150 -21.49 -1.91 -19.69
CA PRO A 150 -22.22 -1.82 -20.95
C PRO A 150 -23.60 -2.45 -20.71
N ASP A 151 -24.62 -1.60 -20.72
CA ASP A 151 -26.05 -1.91 -20.61
C ASP A 151 -26.52 -2.57 -19.30
N GLY A 152 -27.03 -1.72 -18.40
CA GLY A 152 -27.73 -2.14 -17.20
C GLY A 152 -28.12 -0.95 -16.35
N ASP A 153 -29.32 -0.43 -16.60
CA ASP A 153 -30.05 0.58 -15.82
C ASP A 153 -30.14 0.13 -14.35
N ASP A 154 -29.16 0.54 -13.52
CA ASP A 154 -29.16 0.64 -12.03
C ASP A 154 -27.73 0.93 -11.49
N GLY A 155 -26.96 1.79 -12.17
CA GLY A 155 -25.50 1.87 -12.03
C GLY A 155 -24.89 2.96 -11.12
N GLU A 156 -25.67 3.76 -10.37
CA GLU A 156 -25.09 4.88 -9.60
C GLU A 156 -24.75 4.55 -8.13
N ALA A 157 -25.42 3.57 -7.52
CA ALA A 157 -25.27 3.33 -6.07
C ALA A 157 -23.96 2.62 -5.67
N GLY A 158 -23.39 1.81 -6.57
CA GLY A 158 -22.18 1.02 -6.28
C GLY A 158 -20.87 1.83 -6.34
N ASP A 159 -20.81 2.86 -7.19
CA ASP A 159 -19.57 3.58 -7.50
C ASP A 159 -19.25 4.71 -6.53
N LEU A 160 -20.27 5.38 -5.99
CA LEU A 160 -20.10 6.33 -4.89
C LEU A 160 -19.56 5.62 -3.63
N THR A 161 -19.97 4.36 -3.41
CA THR A 161 -19.57 3.56 -2.25
C THR A 161 -18.06 3.26 -2.23
N ALA A 162 -17.44 2.92 -3.37
CA ALA A 162 -16.02 2.55 -3.39
C ALA A 162 -15.09 3.75 -3.13
N ARG A 163 -15.40 4.89 -3.76
CA ARG A 163 -14.66 6.15 -3.54
C ARG A 163 -14.77 6.59 -2.08
N ASP A 164 -15.96 6.56 -1.50
CA ASP A 164 -16.18 6.94 -0.11
C ASP A 164 -15.44 6.01 0.87
N ILE A 165 -15.38 4.71 0.57
CA ILE A 165 -14.54 3.76 1.34
C ILE A 165 -13.07 4.17 1.29
N PHE A 166 -12.52 4.46 0.11
CA PHE A 166 -11.11 4.86 0.00
C PHE A 166 -10.81 6.17 0.73
N LEU A 167 -11.70 7.15 0.64
CA LEU A 167 -11.57 8.40 1.39
C LEU A 167 -11.63 8.18 2.91
N GLY A 168 -12.55 7.34 3.40
CA GLY A 168 -12.62 6.97 4.80
C GLY A 168 -11.34 6.27 5.30
N LEU A 169 -10.76 5.38 4.48
CA LEU A 169 -9.47 4.74 4.80
C LEU A 169 -8.30 5.74 4.81
N ALA A 170 -8.32 6.74 3.92
CA ALA A 170 -7.34 7.81 3.92
C ALA A 170 -7.46 8.69 5.18
N GLU A 171 -8.67 9.06 5.59
CA GLU A 171 -8.92 9.84 6.81
C GLU A 171 -8.52 9.08 8.08
N GLN A 172 -8.82 7.78 8.14
CA GLN A 172 -8.31 6.91 9.20
C GLN A 172 -6.78 6.93 9.27
N ALA A 173 -6.11 6.82 8.12
CA ALA A 173 -4.66 6.85 8.05
C ALA A 173 -4.08 8.23 8.43
N ALA A 174 -4.77 9.33 8.11
CA ALA A 174 -4.39 10.68 8.56
C ALA A 174 -4.42 10.77 10.10
N THR A 175 -5.51 10.30 10.72
CA THR A 175 -5.63 10.26 12.18
C THR A 175 -4.52 9.43 12.83
N GLN A 176 -4.14 8.30 12.22
CA GLN A 176 -3.03 7.47 12.70
C GLN A 176 -1.69 8.20 12.58
N GLU A 177 -1.46 8.89 11.47
CA GLU A 177 -0.24 9.67 11.23
C GLU A 177 -0.06 10.75 12.30
N GLU A 178 -1.12 11.46 12.67
CA GLU A 178 -1.08 12.52 13.69
C GLU A 178 -0.62 11.98 15.05
N VAL A 179 -1.20 10.86 15.50
CA VAL A 179 -0.80 10.22 16.75
C VAL A 179 0.66 9.75 16.69
N LEU A 180 1.07 9.14 15.59
CA LEU A 180 2.45 8.66 15.41
C LEU A 180 3.45 9.80 15.35
N GLU A 181 3.12 10.91 14.71
CA GLU A 181 3.94 12.12 14.66
C GLU A 181 4.09 12.76 16.04
N ALA A 182 3.00 12.82 16.81
CA ALA A 182 3.04 13.33 18.19
C ALA A 182 3.99 12.48 19.06
N LEU A 183 3.86 11.15 19.02
CA LEU A 183 4.75 10.25 19.74
C LEU A 183 6.20 10.37 19.25
N ARG A 184 6.43 10.37 17.93
CA ARG A 184 7.76 10.52 17.34
C ARG A 184 8.47 11.78 17.85
N ARG A 185 7.76 12.91 18.00
CA ARG A 185 8.34 14.14 18.55
C ARG A 185 8.78 13.96 20.01
N VAL A 186 7.94 13.35 20.84
CA VAL A 186 8.25 13.09 22.26
C VAL A 186 9.47 12.18 22.40
N TYR A 187 9.47 11.03 21.71
CA TYR A 187 10.59 10.08 21.77
C TYR A 187 11.85 10.61 21.06
N GLY A 188 11.70 11.46 20.04
CA GLY A 188 12.81 12.12 19.36
C GLY A 188 13.54 13.10 20.27
N LEU A 189 12.81 13.90 21.05
CA LEU A 189 13.40 14.77 22.07
C LEU A 189 14.14 13.96 23.14
N ALA A 190 13.58 12.84 23.59
CA ALA A 190 14.25 11.99 24.58
C ALA A 190 15.51 11.28 24.06
N ALA A 191 15.60 11.03 22.75
CA ALA A 191 16.75 10.35 22.15
C ALA A 191 17.92 11.29 21.80
N PHE A 192 17.66 12.58 21.57
CA PHE A 192 18.64 13.54 21.04
C PHE A 192 18.75 14.86 21.81
N GLY A 193 17.89 15.11 22.79
CA GLY A 193 17.90 16.29 23.66
C GLY A 193 18.66 16.05 24.96
#